data_AF-F1LGC1-F1
#
_entry.id   AF-F1LGC1-F1
#
_cell.length_a   1.000
_cell.length_b   1.000
_cell.length_c   1.000
_cell.angle_alpha   90.00
_cell.angle_beta   90.00
_cell.angle_gamma   90.00
#
_symmetry.space_group_name_H-M   'P 1'
#
loop_
_entity.id
_entity.type
_entity.pdbx_description
1 polymer ?
#
loop_
_entity_poly.entity_id
_entity_poly.type
_entity_poly.pdbx_seq_one_letter_code
_entity_poly.pdbx_strand_id
1 'polypeptide(L)'
;MMLWCVHILITILQGRCLTALRTFRTCLALRNIRDNDEKESAFRGLCIMINVNPAGVLGEFIFLCDAIASWSQPQPDLKMMFSRILHGFRQQVGDANWAAFTSRFPLPLKQRLNVQYDV
;
A
#
# COMPACT_ATOMS: atom_id res chain seq x y z
N MET A 1 9.18 -18.48 -9.72
CA MET A 1 8.02 -17.91 -9.00
C MET A 1 8.01 -18.16 -7.49
N MET A 2 8.59 -19.25 -6.95
CA MET A 2 8.59 -19.53 -5.49
C MET A 2 9.73 -18.88 -4.68
N LEU A 3 10.83 -18.44 -5.32
CA LEU A 3 12.02 -17.95 -4.61
C LEU A 3 11.84 -16.56 -3.96
N TRP A 4 10.96 -15.71 -4.51
CA TRP A 4 10.72 -14.37 -3.96
C TRP A 4 9.86 -14.39 -2.69
N CYS A 5 8.87 -15.29 -2.59
CA CYS A 5 8.08 -15.47 -1.37
C CYS A 5 8.92 -16.05 -0.21
N VAL A 6 9.82 -16.99 -0.49
CA VAL A 6 10.68 -17.60 0.54
C VAL A 6 11.71 -16.59 1.06
N HIS A 7 12.26 -15.73 0.20
CA HIS A 7 13.18 -14.69 0.64
C HIS A 7 12.49 -13.58 1.46
N ILE A 8 11.21 -13.31 1.21
CA ILE A 8 10.39 -12.40 2.02
C ILE A 8 10.09 -13.02 3.39
N LEU A 9 9.70 -14.30 3.45
CA LEU A 9 9.44 -15.01 4.72
C LEU A 9 10.68 -15.16 5.61
N ILE A 10 11.85 -15.47 5.02
CA ILE A 10 13.11 -15.61 5.79
C ILE A 10 13.57 -14.26 6.37
N THR A 11 13.26 -13.14 5.70
CA THR A 11 13.59 -11.80 6.20
C THR A 11 12.67 -11.35 7.36
N ILE A 12 11.46 -11.92 7.47
CA ILE A 12 10.47 -11.58 8.51
C ILE A 12 10.80 -12.21 9.87
N LEU A 13 11.45 -13.38 9.92
CA LEU A 13 11.76 -14.10 11.17
C LEU A 13 12.99 -13.59 11.93
N GLN A 14 13.82 -12.71 11.34
CA GLN A 14 15.11 -12.30 11.93
C GLN A 14 15.11 -10.93 12.63
N GLY A 15 13.96 -10.40 13.05
CA GLY A 15 13.87 -9.43 14.16
C GLY A 15 14.70 -8.14 14.05
N ARG A 16 15.10 -7.71 12.84
CA ARG A 16 15.86 -6.48 12.64
C ARG A 16 15.04 -5.46 11.89
N CYS A 17 14.93 -4.29 12.51
CA CYS A 17 14.22 -3.05 12.16
C CYS A 17 14.55 -2.44 10.76
N LEU A 18 15.01 -3.22 9.79
CA LEU A 18 15.45 -2.80 8.45
C LEU A 18 14.36 -2.92 7.37
N THR A 19 13.18 -3.45 7.70
CA THR A 19 12.08 -3.70 6.75
C THR A 19 11.37 -2.44 6.26
N ALA A 20 11.49 -1.31 6.97
CA ALA A 20 10.94 -0.02 6.52
C ALA A 20 11.63 0.49 5.23
N LEU A 21 12.94 0.25 5.06
CA LEU A 21 13.71 0.70 3.90
C LEU A 21 13.49 -0.14 2.63
N ARG A 22 12.91 -1.34 2.74
CA ARG A 22 12.64 -2.21 1.57
C ARG A 22 11.25 -2.01 0.96
N THR A 23 10.26 -1.58 1.74
CA THR A 23 8.93 -1.20 1.21
C THR A 23 9.01 -0.04 0.22
N PHE A 24 9.96 0.87 0.43
CA PHE A 24 10.25 2.02 -0.44
C PHE A 24 10.55 1.61 -1.89
N ARG A 25 11.39 0.59 -2.10
CA ARG A 25 11.77 0.15 -3.46
C ARG A 25 10.61 -0.51 -4.20
N THR A 26 9.74 -1.22 -3.49
CA THR A 26 8.65 -1.98 -4.12
C THR A 26 7.50 -1.08 -4.54
N CYS A 27 7.09 -0.10 -3.72
CA CYS A 27 5.99 0.82 -4.09
C CYS A 27 6.39 1.74 -5.26
N LEU A 28 7.62 2.27 -5.26
CA LEU A 28 8.15 3.08 -6.36
C LEU A 28 8.41 2.27 -7.64
N ALA A 29 8.93 1.03 -7.52
CA ALA A 29 9.16 0.18 -8.69
C ALA A 29 7.85 -0.30 -9.33
N LEU A 30 6.81 -0.58 -8.54
CA LEU A 30 5.53 -1.08 -9.04
C LEU A 30 4.65 0.01 -9.67
N ARG A 31 4.86 1.30 -9.34
CA ARG A 31 4.08 2.42 -9.89
C ARG A 31 4.20 2.55 -11.41
N ASN A 32 5.37 2.25 -11.97
CA ASN A 32 5.64 2.38 -13.41
C ASN A 32 5.39 1.08 -14.21
N ILE A 33 4.98 0.01 -13.54
CA ILE A 33 4.67 -1.27 -14.19
C ILE A 33 3.20 -1.28 -14.58
N ARG A 34 2.92 -1.67 -15.83
CA ARG A 34 1.55 -1.87 -16.33
C ARG A 34 0.84 -2.91 -15.49
N ASP A 35 -0.46 -2.72 -15.29
CA ASP A 35 -1.28 -3.65 -14.52
C ASP A 35 -1.23 -5.05 -15.19
N ASN A 36 -0.62 -6.03 -14.50
CA ASN A 36 -0.47 -7.42 -14.92
C ASN A 36 -0.58 -8.37 -13.71
N ASP A 37 -0.66 -9.68 -13.95
CA ASP A 37 -0.84 -10.70 -12.90
C ASP A 37 0.30 -10.70 -11.86
N GLU A 38 1.50 -10.29 -12.27
CA GLU A 38 2.67 -10.20 -11.39
C GLU A 38 2.54 -9.01 -10.43
N LYS A 39 2.10 -7.84 -10.94
CA LYS A 39 1.77 -6.65 -10.14
C LYS A 39 0.64 -6.98 -9.16
N GLU A 40 -0.40 -7.68 -9.62
CA GLU A 40 -1.51 -8.10 -8.76
C GLU A 40 -1.01 -8.98 -7.61
N SER A 41 -0.25 -10.02 -7.93
CA SER A 41 0.31 -10.95 -6.95
C SER A 41 1.21 -10.22 -5.93
N ALA A 42 2.02 -9.26 -6.39
CA ALA A 42 2.87 -8.45 -5.53
C ALA A 42 2.07 -7.56 -4.57
N PHE A 43 1.03 -6.87 -5.07
CA PHE A 43 0.19 -6.02 -4.23
C PHE A 43 -0.66 -6.84 -3.24
N ARG A 44 -1.13 -8.04 -3.62
CA ARG A 44 -1.80 -8.95 -2.67
C ARG A 44 -0.87 -9.32 -1.51
N GLY A 45 0.38 -9.68 -1.81
CA GLY A 45 1.40 -9.95 -0.79
C GLY A 45 1.66 -8.73 0.12
N LEU A 46 1.77 -7.54 -0.47
CA LEU A 46 1.94 -6.29 0.27
C LEU A 46 0.77 -6.02 1.21
N CYS A 47 -0.47 -6.16 0.73
CA CYS A 47 -1.67 -5.98 1.54
C CYS A 47 -1.74 -6.94 2.73
N ILE A 48 -1.35 -8.22 2.54
CA ILE A 48 -1.27 -9.19 3.63
C ILE A 48 -0.24 -8.75 4.67
N MET A 49 0.94 -8.31 4.22
CA MET A 49 2.01 -7.86 5.11
C MET A 49 1.59 -6.64 5.95
N ILE A 50 0.87 -5.69 5.34
CA ILE A 50 0.34 -4.51 6.04
C ILE A 50 -0.68 -4.91 7.11
N ASN A 51 -1.54 -5.89 6.84
CA ASN A 51 -2.51 -6.37 7.84
C ASN A 51 -1.82 -7.01 9.06
N VAL A 52 -0.63 -7.61 8.89
CA VAL A 52 0.14 -8.19 9.99
C VAL A 52 0.88 -7.11 10.79
N ASN A 53 1.37 -6.05 10.13
CA ASN A 53 2.10 -4.97 10.78
C ASN A 53 1.81 -3.60 10.11
N PRO A 54 0.71 -2.91 10.47
CA PRO A 54 0.36 -1.63 9.87
C PRO A 54 1.31 -0.50 10.31
N ALA A 55 1.96 -0.63 11.48
CA ALA A 55 2.92 0.35 11.96
C ALA A 55 4.12 0.52 11.02
N GLY A 56 4.49 -0.56 10.30
CA GLY A 56 5.61 -0.56 9.37
C GLY A 56 5.42 0.30 8.10
N VAL A 57 4.19 0.72 7.79
CA VAL A 57 3.89 1.54 6.60
C VAL A 57 3.49 2.99 6.94
N LEU A 58 3.26 3.33 8.21
CA LEU A 58 2.76 4.66 8.61
C LEU A 58 3.62 5.82 8.08
N GLY A 59 4.94 5.69 8.17
CA GLY A 59 5.88 6.74 7.71
C GLY A 59 5.91 6.94 6.20
N GLU A 60 5.52 5.93 5.43
CA GLU A 60 5.62 5.88 3.96
C GLU A 60 4.22 5.77 3.31
N PHE A 61 3.15 6.03 4.08
CA PHE A 61 1.78 5.74 3.66
C PHE A 61 1.34 6.57 2.43
N ILE A 62 1.93 7.74 2.21
CA ILE A 62 1.71 8.54 0.99
C ILE A 62 2.15 7.78 -0.27
N PHE A 63 3.25 7.03 -0.22
CA PHE A 63 3.73 6.23 -1.35
C PHE A 63 2.84 5.02 -1.60
N LEU A 64 2.29 4.43 -0.54
CA LEU A 64 1.30 3.37 -0.67
C LEU A 64 0.04 3.90 -1.36
N CYS A 65 -0.49 5.04 -0.91
CA CYS A 65 -1.65 5.70 -1.51
C CYS A 65 -1.44 5.98 -3.00
N ASP A 66 -0.27 6.49 -3.34
CA ASP A 66 0.13 6.81 -4.71
C ASP A 66 0.28 5.55 -5.59
N ALA A 67 0.83 4.47 -5.03
CA ALA A 67 0.91 3.17 -5.70
C ALA A 67 -0.48 2.54 -5.90
N ILE A 68 -1.38 2.62 -4.91
CA ILE A 68 -2.78 2.18 -5.03
C ILE A 68 -3.51 2.99 -6.11
N ALA A 69 -3.34 4.31 -6.12
CA ALA A 69 -3.95 5.18 -7.11
C ALA A 69 -3.39 4.99 -8.53
N SER A 70 -2.23 4.32 -8.68
CA SER A 70 -1.68 3.98 -10.01
C SER A 70 -2.51 2.93 -10.76
N TRP A 71 -3.29 2.12 -10.04
CA TRP A 71 -4.15 1.09 -10.62
C TRP A 71 -5.32 1.72 -11.37
N SER A 72 -5.52 1.30 -12.62
CA SER A 72 -6.62 1.80 -13.43
C SER A 72 -7.91 1.03 -13.15
N GLN A 73 -7.84 -0.30 -13.23
CA GLN A 73 -8.94 -1.21 -12.96
C GLN A 73 -8.41 -2.43 -12.17
N PRO A 74 -8.21 -2.29 -10.85
CA PRO A 74 -7.83 -3.45 -10.03
C PRO A 74 -8.97 -4.47 -9.99
N GLN A 75 -8.62 -5.75 -9.92
CA GLN A 75 -9.60 -6.82 -9.70
C GLN A 75 -10.42 -6.55 -8.43
N PRO A 76 -11.70 -6.98 -8.35
CA PRO A 76 -12.60 -6.65 -7.25
C PRO A 76 -12.02 -6.98 -5.87
N ASP A 77 -11.40 -8.15 -5.73
CA ASP A 77 -10.80 -8.59 -4.46
C ASP A 77 -9.63 -7.69 -4.05
N LEU A 78 -8.74 -7.35 -5.00
CA LEU A 78 -7.61 -6.48 -4.73
C LEU A 78 -8.09 -5.06 -4.38
N LYS A 79 -9.10 -4.56 -5.09
CA LYS A 79 -9.74 -3.27 -4.79
C LYS A 79 -10.30 -3.25 -3.36
N MET A 80 -10.91 -4.36 -2.93
CA MET A 80 -11.41 -4.49 -1.55
C MET A 80 -10.27 -4.48 -0.53
N MET A 81 -9.15 -5.14 -0.81
CA MET A 81 -7.97 -5.09 0.06
C MET A 81 -7.43 -3.66 0.20
N PHE A 82 -7.34 -2.90 -0.90
CA PHE A 82 -6.94 -1.49 -0.86
C PHE A 82 -7.90 -0.64 -0.04
N SER A 83 -9.21 -0.79 -0.28
CA SER A 83 -10.25 -0.08 0.48
C SER A 83 -10.11 -0.33 1.99
N ARG A 84 -9.96 -1.59 2.40
CA ARG A 84 -9.78 -1.95 3.83
C ARG A 84 -8.55 -1.29 4.46
N ILE A 85 -7.44 -1.22 3.74
CA ILE A 85 -6.21 -0.59 4.25
C ILE A 85 -6.38 0.92 4.38
N LEU A 86 -6.95 1.59 3.37
CA LEU A 86 -7.16 3.03 3.36
C LEU A 86 -8.13 3.46 4.46
N HIS A 87 -9.29 2.83 4.54
CA HIS A 87 -10.29 3.10 5.58
C HIS A 87 -9.79 2.72 6.98
N GLY A 88 -9.06 1.60 7.11
CA GLY A 88 -8.46 1.20 8.38
C GLY A 88 -7.45 2.22 8.90
N PHE A 89 -6.60 2.77 8.03
CA PHE A 89 -5.69 3.84 8.41
C PHE A 89 -6.45 5.12 8.80
N ARG A 90 -7.44 5.55 8.00
CA ARG A 90 -8.27 6.71 8.31
C ARG A 90 -8.94 6.58 9.68
N GLN A 91 -9.51 5.41 9.97
CA GLN A 91 -10.12 5.12 11.27
C GLN A 91 -9.11 5.19 12.41
N GLN A 92 -7.89 4.68 12.20
CA GLN A 92 -6.84 4.67 13.21
C GLN A 92 -6.33 6.08 13.56
N VAL A 93 -6.14 6.95 12.56
CA VAL A 93 -5.65 8.32 12.80
C VAL A 93 -6.78 9.29 13.16
N GLY A 94 -8.01 8.99 12.79
CA GLY A 94 -9.20 9.84 12.95
C GLY A 94 -9.32 10.91 11.87
N ASP A 95 -10.55 11.39 11.63
CA ASP A 95 -10.86 12.27 10.49
C ASP A 95 -10.07 13.58 10.45
N ALA A 96 -9.85 14.22 11.61
CA ALA A 96 -9.10 15.47 11.68
C ALA A 96 -7.64 15.28 11.26
N ASN A 97 -6.99 14.22 11.74
CA ASN A 97 -5.61 13.91 11.39
C ASN A 97 -5.51 13.38 9.96
N TRP A 98 -6.51 12.63 9.49
CA TRP A 98 -6.61 12.20 8.10
C TRP A 98 -6.66 13.40 7.15
N ALA A 99 -7.52 14.38 7.42
CA ALA A 99 -7.62 15.60 6.63
C ALA A 99 -6.30 16.40 6.63
N ALA A 100 -5.66 16.55 7.80
CA ALA A 100 -4.35 17.19 7.89
C ALA A 100 -3.27 16.42 7.12
N PHE A 101 -3.31 15.09 7.15
CA PHE A 101 -2.35 14.23 6.47
C PHE A 101 -2.54 14.26 4.94
N THR A 102 -3.77 14.08 4.45
CA THR A 102 -4.10 14.15 3.03
C THR A 102 -4.02 15.56 2.46
N SER A 103 -4.01 16.61 3.30
CA SER A 103 -3.73 17.99 2.86
C SER A 103 -2.42 18.08 2.06
N ARG A 104 -1.42 17.27 2.44
CA ARG A 104 -0.07 17.21 1.85
C ARG A 104 -0.02 16.45 0.52
N PHE A 105 -1.09 15.73 0.16
CA PHE A 105 -1.13 14.95 -1.08
C PHE A 105 -1.25 15.89 -2.30
N PRO A 106 -0.67 15.52 -3.45
CA PRO A 106 -0.97 16.17 -4.72
C PRO A 106 -2.48 16.10 -5.03
N LEU A 107 -3.06 17.15 -5.59
CA LEU A 107 -4.50 17.21 -5.90
C LEU A 107 -4.99 16.02 -6.75
N PRO A 108 -4.28 15.58 -7.81
CA PRO A 108 -4.71 14.44 -8.60
C PRO A 108 -4.79 13.14 -7.79
N LEU A 109 -3.88 12.96 -6.82
CA LEU A 109 -3.88 11.77 -5.95
C LEU A 109 -5.13 11.75 -5.07
N LYS A 110 -5.45 12.87 -4.41
CA LYS A 110 -6.65 12.98 -3.56
C LYS A 110 -7.92 12.66 -4.35
N GLN A 111 -8.06 13.25 -5.53
CA GLN A 111 -9.23 13.04 -6.39
C GLN A 111 -9.37 11.57 -6.79
N ARG A 112 -8.27 10.91 -7.18
CA ARG A 112 -8.32 9.49 -7.56
C ARG A 112 -8.69 8.59 -6.38
N LEU A 113 -8.13 8.85 -5.19
CA LEU A 113 -8.45 8.07 -4.00
C LEU A 113 -9.91 8.24 -3.60
N ASN A 114 -10.41 9.47 -3.60
CA ASN A 114 -11.81 9.78 -3.31
C ASN A 114 -12.75 9.09 -4.31
N VAL A 115 -12.49 9.21 -5.63
CA VAL A 115 -13.34 8.62 -6.67
C VAL A 115 -13.34 7.08 -6.63
N GLN A 116 -12.19 6.45 -6.36
CA GLN A 116 -12.09 4.99 -6.42
C GLN A 116 -12.44 4.29 -5.09
N TYR A 117 -12.19 4.94 -3.95
CA TYR A 117 -12.22 4.32 -2.62
C TYR A 117 -12.95 5.12 -1.54
N ASP A 118 -13.44 6.33 -1.83
CA ASP A 118 -14.19 7.19 -0.89
C ASP A 118 -13.41 7.55 0.40
N VAL A 119 -12.13 7.93 0.23
CA VAL A 119 -11.22 8.36 1.31
C VAL A 119 -10.58 9.72 1.06
#